data_AF-A0AAW6SXG4-F1
#
_entry.id   AF-A0AAW6SXG4-F1
#
_cell.length_a   1.000
_cell.length_b   1.000
_cell.length_c   1.000
_cell.angle_alpha   90.00
_cell.angle_beta   90.00
_cell.angle_gamma   90.00
#
_symmetry.space_group_name_H-M   'P 1'
#
loop_
_entity.id
_entity.type
_entity.pdbx_description
1 polymer ?
#
loop_
_entity_poly.entity_id
_entity_poly.type
_entity_poly.pdbx_seq_one_letter_code
_entity_poly.pdbx_strand_id
1 'polypeptide(L)'
;MSLEYNDRGNYYPDMWQLEFEYNHNLAKKSTYKMKLNKTIDMGIQELQLKNLVITPSRVKIYFDKKNINSESNEVFINYNEVTLKIGEESLEGYIDSEGYFSFETQGVLENIKSKQISLSFNDARVSYKGEKQDKVRLTNISNEPNTIHTEIKGFPIEITYYSKGDDLVVESESNDKRFGGITQSVIYKKDKRIFADKRSEDGLHRHNNQVETFKNIKDKDLTLNIFLFTVYEERPKTVILK
;
A
#
# COMPACT_ATOMS: atom_id res chain seq x y z
N MET A 1 23.79 15.86 -44.77
CA MET A 1 23.63 14.40 -44.93
C MET A 1 22.99 13.87 -43.66
N SER A 2 21.68 13.64 -43.70
CA SER A 2 20.95 12.95 -42.63
C SER A 2 20.61 11.55 -43.12
N LEU A 3 21.09 10.54 -42.40
CA LEU A 3 20.61 9.17 -42.56
C LEU A 3 19.30 9.07 -41.76
N GLU A 4 18.17 8.99 -42.46
CA GLU A 4 16.90 8.57 -41.86
C GLU A 4 16.80 7.05 -41.95
N TYR A 5 16.69 6.41 -40.79
CA TYR A 5 16.42 4.99 -40.66
C TYR A 5 14.90 4.78 -40.81
N ASN A 6 14.45 4.50 -42.03
CA ASN A 6 13.08 4.07 -42.31
C ASN A 6 13.01 2.54 -42.24
N ASP A 7 13.08 1.97 -41.03
CA ASP A 7 12.56 0.62 -40.81
C ASP A 7 11.28 0.72 -39.99
N ARG A 8 10.21 1.15 -40.66
CA ARG A 8 8.85 0.90 -40.18
C ARG A 8 8.60 -0.57 -40.47
N GLY A 9 8.93 -1.43 -39.50
CA GLY A 9 8.53 -2.83 -39.51
C GLY A 9 7.06 -2.93 -39.91
N ASN A 10 6.79 -3.73 -40.93
CA ASN A 10 5.48 -3.83 -41.58
C ASN A 10 4.35 -3.96 -40.56
N TYR A 11 3.56 -2.90 -40.40
CA TYR A 11 2.30 -2.93 -39.69
C TYR A 11 1.27 -3.61 -40.60
N TYR A 12 0.91 -4.85 -40.29
CA TYR A 12 -0.15 -5.57 -40.98
C TYR A 12 -1.49 -5.29 -40.27
N PRO A 13 -2.41 -4.50 -40.85
CA PRO A 13 -3.71 -4.17 -40.26
C PRO A 13 -4.72 -5.33 -40.33
N ASP A 14 -4.29 -6.52 -40.71
CA ASP A 14 -5.16 -7.67 -40.89
C ASP A 14 -5.75 -8.10 -39.54
N MET A 15 -7.07 -8.28 -39.51
CA MET A 15 -7.81 -8.71 -38.33
C MET A 15 -7.23 -10.02 -37.80
N TRP A 16 -6.67 -9.98 -36.59
CA TRP A 16 -6.32 -11.18 -35.85
C TRP A 16 -7.61 -11.84 -35.36
N GLN A 17 -8.08 -12.86 -36.07
CA GLN A 17 -9.05 -13.80 -35.54
C GLN A 17 -8.29 -14.84 -34.72
N LEU A 18 -8.33 -14.70 -33.40
CA LEU A 18 -7.89 -15.74 -32.48
C LEU A 18 -9.07 -16.69 -32.25
N GLU A 19 -8.99 -17.90 -32.78
CA GLU A 19 -9.92 -18.96 -32.39
C GLU A 19 -9.57 -19.43 -30.98
N PHE A 20 -10.34 -18.95 -30.00
CA PHE A 20 -10.25 -19.41 -28.61
C PHE A 20 -11.43 -20.34 -28.30
N GLU A 21 -11.15 -21.62 -28.12
CA GLU A 21 -12.14 -22.58 -27.64
C GLU A 21 -11.97 -22.82 -26.13
N TYR A 22 -12.88 -22.26 -25.33
CA TYR A 22 -12.89 -22.49 -23.88
C TYR A 22 -13.35 -23.92 -23.55
N ASN A 23 -12.41 -24.80 -23.22
CA ASN A 23 -12.74 -26.15 -22.75
C ASN A 23 -13.01 -26.17 -21.24
N HIS A 24 -14.27 -25.90 -20.86
CA HIS A 24 -14.73 -25.91 -19.47
C HIS A 24 -14.41 -27.21 -18.72
N ASN A 25 -14.50 -28.37 -19.38
CA ASN A 25 -14.25 -29.67 -18.76
C ASN A 25 -12.77 -29.86 -18.43
N LEU A 26 -11.86 -29.42 -19.31
CA LEU A 26 -10.43 -29.42 -19.06
C LEU A 26 -10.07 -28.44 -17.94
N ALA A 27 -10.63 -27.23 -17.97
CA ALA A 27 -10.42 -26.24 -16.91
C ALA A 27 -10.86 -26.77 -15.53
N LYS A 28 -12.00 -27.47 -15.47
CA LYS A 28 -12.49 -28.08 -14.23
C LYS A 28 -11.59 -29.21 -13.72
N LYS A 29 -11.05 -30.05 -14.62
CA LYS A 29 -10.08 -31.10 -14.26
C LYS A 29 -8.77 -30.53 -13.75
N SER A 30 -8.32 -29.41 -14.31
CA SER A 30 -7.09 -28.72 -13.93
C SER A 30 -7.27 -27.73 -12.77
N THR A 31 -8.43 -27.73 -12.11
CA THR A 31 -8.70 -26.89 -10.95
C THR A 31 -8.55 -27.70 -9.66
N TYR A 32 -7.67 -27.26 -8.76
CA TYR A 32 -7.55 -27.81 -7.41
C TYR A 32 -8.24 -26.89 -6.41
N LYS A 33 -9.02 -27.46 -5.49
CA LYS A 33 -9.71 -26.73 -4.42
C LYS A 33 -9.40 -27.36 -3.08
N MET A 34 -9.16 -26.52 -2.07
CA MET A 34 -8.91 -26.95 -0.70
C MET A 34 -9.58 -26.00 0.27
N LYS A 35 -10.38 -26.54 1.20
CA LYS A 35 -10.88 -25.76 2.33
C LYS A 35 -9.71 -25.44 3.26
N LEU A 36 -9.65 -24.18 3.69
CA LEU A 36 -8.74 -23.71 4.70
C LEU A 36 -9.54 -23.46 5.98
N ASN A 37 -8.92 -23.74 7.12
CA ASN A 37 -9.45 -23.38 8.43
C ASN A 37 -8.28 -22.87 9.27
N LYS A 38 -7.71 -21.75 8.81
CA LYS A 38 -6.55 -21.10 9.43
C LYS A 38 -6.86 -19.63 9.65
N THR A 39 -6.59 -19.18 10.86
CA THR A 39 -6.64 -17.76 11.20
C THR A 39 -5.22 -17.21 11.20
N ILE A 40 -5.04 -16.04 10.60
CA ILE A 40 -3.79 -15.30 10.58
C ILE A 40 -4.01 -14.03 11.37
N ASP A 41 -3.29 -13.89 12.47
CA ASP A 41 -3.20 -12.64 13.22
C ASP A 41 -2.35 -11.62 12.44
N MET A 42 -2.91 -10.46 12.12
CA MET A 42 -2.25 -9.37 11.40
C MET A 42 -2.08 -8.15 12.31
N GLY A 43 -2.01 -8.34 13.64
CA GLY A 43 -1.92 -7.30 14.66
C GLY A 43 -3.30 -6.75 15.02
N ILE A 44 -3.69 -5.65 14.37
CA ILE A 44 -5.00 -5.01 14.58
C ILE A 44 -6.15 -5.69 13.82
N GLN A 45 -5.87 -6.77 13.09
CA GLN A 45 -6.80 -7.48 12.23
C GLN A 45 -6.54 -8.98 12.27
N GLU A 46 -7.57 -9.78 12.10
CA GLU A 46 -7.48 -11.22 11.87
C GLU A 46 -8.01 -11.56 10.48
N LEU A 47 -7.29 -12.42 9.76
CA LEU A 47 -7.74 -13.00 8.51
C LEU A 47 -8.10 -14.47 8.71
N GLN A 48 -9.36 -14.82 8.50
CA GLN A 48 -9.80 -16.20 8.51
C GLN A 48 -9.80 -16.77 7.10
N LEU A 49 -8.78 -17.54 6.75
CA LEU A 49 -8.67 -18.17 5.44
C LEU A 49 -9.73 -19.27 5.28
N LYS A 50 -10.46 -19.24 4.16
CA LYS A 50 -11.59 -20.15 3.89
C LYS A 50 -11.32 -21.17 2.81
N ASN A 51 -10.77 -20.74 1.68
CA ASN A 51 -10.60 -21.59 0.50
C ASN A 51 -9.37 -21.20 -0.28
N LEU A 52 -8.61 -22.21 -0.72
CA LEU A 52 -7.60 -22.12 -1.75
C LEU A 52 -8.17 -22.71 -3.05
N VAL A 53 -8.11 -21.95 -4.14
CA VAL A 53 -8.51 -22.38 -5.48
C VAL A 53 -7.34 -22.14 -6.43
N ILE A 54 -6.78 -23.20 -6.98
CA ILE A 54 -5.70 -23.16 -7.96
C ILE A 54 -6.28 -23.54 -9.32
N THR A 55 -6.18 -22.65 -10.30
CA THR A 55 -6.50 -22.89 -11.70
C THR A 55 -5.23 -22.75 -12.55
N PRO A 56 -5.27 -23.09 -13.85
CA PRO A 56 -4.09 -22.95 -14.73
C PRO A 56 -3.60 -21.52 -14.94
N SER A 57 -4.43 -20.51 -14.70
CA SER A 57 -4.05 -19.09 -14.90
C SER A 57 -3.93 -18.30 -13.59
N ARG A 58 -4.51 -18.79 -12.49
CA ARG A 58 -4.57 -18.04 -11.24
C ARG A 58 -4.76 -18.92 -10.03
N VAL A 59 -4.13 -18.52 -8.93
CA VAL A 59 -4.46 -18.99 -7.58
C VAL A 59 -5.23 -17.90 -6.83
N LYS A 60 -6.31 -18.30 -6.16
CA LYS A 60 -7.07 -17.44 -5.25
C LYS A 60 -7.12 -18.04 -3.84
N ILE A 61 -6.87 -17.21 -2.82
CA ILE A 61 -7.08 -17.56 -1.42
C ILE A 61 -8.11 -16.61 -0.82
N TYR A 62 -9.31 -17.12 -0.55
CA TYR A 62 -10.42 -16.35 0.03
C TYR A 62 -10.29 -16.26 1.54
N PHE A 63 -10.59 -15.10 2.10
CA PHE A 63 -10.56 -14.87 3.53
C PHE A 63 -11.67 -13.93 4.00
N ASP A 64 -12.09 -14.11 5.26
CA ASP A 64 -12.87 -13.09 5.96
C ASP A 64 -11.91 -12.24 6.80
N LYS A 65 -12.18 -10.94 6.88
CA LYS A 65 -11.40 -9.99 7.69
C LYS A 65 -12.21 -9.56 8.91
N LYS A 66 -11.56 -9.58 10.07
CA LYS A 66 -12.13 -9.05 11.33
C LYS A 66 -11.16 -8.05 11.95
N ASN A 67 -11.63 -6.84 12.25
CA ASN A 67 -10.84 -5.89 13.02
C ASN A 67 -10.85 -6.29 14.49
N ILE A 68 -9.69 -6.21 15.15
CA ILE A 68 -9.56 -6.41 16.59
C ILE A 68 -9.45 -5.03 17.24
N ASN A 69 -10.17 -4.81 18.33
CA ASN A 69 -9.96 -3.62 19.14
C ASN A 69 -8.61 -3.74 19.83
N SER A 70 -7.66 -2.93 19.40
CA SER A 70 -6.36 -2.77 20.04
C SER A 70 -6.34 -1.45 20.80
N GLU A 71 -5.67 -1.41 21.95
CA GLU A 71 -5.33 -0.17 22.65
C GLU A 71 -4.12 0.55 22.01
N SER A 72 -3.51 -0.05 20.97
CA SER A 72 -2.40 0.55 20.23
C SER A 72 -2.84 1.76 19.40
N ASN A 73 -1.89 2.64 19.07
CA ASN A 73 -2.09 3.73 18.12
C ASN A 73 -1.95 3.29 16.65
N GLU A 74 -1.85 1.99 16.38
CA GLU A 74 -1.88 1.44 15.03
C GLU A 74 -3.29 1.55 14.45
N VAL A 75 -3.38 2.05 13.23
CA VAL A 75 -4.65 2.33 12.54
C VAL A 75 -4.86 1.35 11.39
N PHE A 76 -3.79 1.02 10.67
CA PHE A 76 -3.83 0.12 9.52
C PHE A 76 -2.49 -0.59 9.35
N ILE A 77 -2.51 -1.86 8.97
CA ILE A 77 -1.31 -2.62 8.58
C ILE A 77 -1.57 -3.15 7.18
N ASN A 78 -0.69 -2.84 6.25
CA ASN A 78 -0.65 -3.44 4.93
C ASN A 78 0.64 -4.24 4.76
N TYR A 79 0.60 -5.28 3.95
CA TYR A 79 1.80 -5.98 3.51
C TYR A 79 1.95 -5.75 2.02
N ASN A 80 3.07 -5.15 1.64
CA ASN A 80 3.34 -4.81 0.25
C ASN A 80 3.78 -6.04 -0.56
N GLU A 81 4.28 -7.07 0.11
CA GLU A 81 4.72 -8.30 -0.50
C GLU A 81 3.92 -9.47 0.06
N VAL A 82 3.16 -10.13 -0.82
CA VAL A 82 2.45 -11.36 -0.50
C VAL A 82 2.92 -12.44 -1.46
N THR A 83 3.42 -13.54 -0.93
CA THR A 83 4.00 -14.63 -1.73
C THR A 83 3.34 -15.96 -1.40
N LEU A 84 2.95 -16.71 -2.41
CA LEU A 84 2.47 -18.08 -2.27
C LEU A 84 3.52 -19.05 -2.79
N LYS A 85 4.03 -19.91 -1.91
CA LYS A 85 4.92 -21.00 -2.28
C LYS A 85 4.15 -22.31 -2.42
N ILE A 86 4.32 -23.00 -3.54
CA ILE A 86 3.71 -24.30 -3.84
C ILE A 86 4.81 -25.28 -4.28
N GLY A 87 5.35 -26.03 -3.33
CA GLY A 87 6.58 -26.80 -3.55
C GLY A 87 7.75 -25.87 -3.84
N GLU A 88 8.33 -25.96 -5.02
CA GLU A 88 9.45 -25.10 -5.47
C GLU A 88 8.98 -23.81 -6.15
N GLU A 89 7.73 -23.76 -6.60
CA GLU A 89 7.14 -22.58 -7.24
C GLU A 89 6.90 -21.48 -6.21
N SER A 90 7.28 -20.25 -6.55
CA SER A 90 7.04 -19.06 -5.75
C SER A 90 6.29 -18.03 -6.58
N LEU A 91 5.09 -17.67 -6.13
CA LEU A 91 4.20 -16.78 -6.85
C LEU A 91 4.03 -15.50 -6.05
N GLU A 92 4.32 -14.36 -6.67
CA GLU A 92 3.96 -13.05 -6.11
C GLU A 92 2.46 -12.79 -6.31
N GLY A 93 1.86 -12.15 -5.33
CA GLY A 93 0.45 -11.85 -5.35
C GLY A 93 0.12 -10.53 -4.71
N TYR A 94 -1.17 -10.21 -4.77
CA TYR A 94 -1.74 -9.01 -4.20
C TYR A 94 -3.05 -9.32 -3.50
N ILE A 95 -3.47 -8.40 -2.65
CA ILE A 95 -4.79 -8.42 -2.04
C ILE A 95 -5.77 -7.77 -3.00
N ASP A 96 -6.82 -8.50 -3.37
CA ASP A 96 -7.94 -7.96 -4.13
C ASP A 96 -8.94 -7.29 -3.18
N SER A 97 -9.57 -6.22 -3.65
CA SER A 97 -10.66 -5.51 -2.97
C SER A 97 -11.84 -6.41 -2.57
N GLU A 98 -12.04 -7.53 -3.27
CA GLU A 98 -13.11 -8.49 -3.05
C GLU A 98 -12.83 -9.52 -1.93
N GLY A 99 -11.73 -9.38 -1.17
CA GLY A 99 -11.47 -10.24 0.00
C GLY A 99 -10.78 -11.57 -0.33
N TYR A 100 -9.86 -11.54 -1.30
CA TYR A 100 -8.99 -12.68 -1.58
C TYR A 100 -7.58 -12.24 -1.96
N PHE A 101 -6.61 -13.12 -1.73
CA PHE A 101 -5.28 -12.99 -2.33
C PHE A 101 -5.30 -13.61 -3.73
N SER A 102 -4.65 -12.97 -4.69
CA SER A 102 -4.56 -13.41 -6.08
C SER A 102 -3.11 -13.57 -6.51
N PHE A 103 -2.80 -14.67 -7.18
CA PHE A 103 -1.46 -15.00 -7.68
C PHE A 103 -1.59 -15.51 -9.11
N GLU A 104 -0.76 -15.02 -10.02
CA GLU A 104 -0.76 -15.52 -11.40
C GLU A 104 0.04 -16.81 -11.50
N THR A 105 -0.39 -17.71 -12.38
CA THR A 105 0.30 -18.98 -12.64
C THR A 105 0.70 -19.06 -14.10
N GLN A 106 1.90 -19.58 -14.36
CA GLN A 106 2.39 -19.82 -15.72
C GLN A 106 2.00 -21.22 -16.21
N GLY A 107 0.71 -21.53 -16.17
CA GLY A 107 0.16 -22.81 -16.64
C GLY A 107 -0.27 -23.78 -15.53
N VAL A 108 -0.43 -25.05 -15.91
CA VAL A 108 -0.99 -26.08 -15.04
C VAL A 108 0.05 -26.51 -14.01
N LEU A 109 -0.22 -26.25 -12.73
CA LEU A 109 0.60 -26.77 -11.64
C LEU A 109 0.33 -28.28 -11.45
N GLU A 110 1.35 -29.10 -11.67
CA GLU A 110 1.26 -30.55 -11.50
C GLU A 110 1.45 -30.98 -10.04
N ASN A 111 0.88 -32.13 -9.69
CA ASN A 111 1.10 -32.82 -8.41
C ASN A 111 0.84 -31.95 -7.16
N ILE A 112 -0.05 -30.95 -7.24
CA ILE A 112 -0.43 -30.05 -6.13
C ILE A 112 -0.81 -30.84 -4.86
N LYS A 113 -1.35 -32.04 -5.01
CA LYS A 113 -1.76 -32.89 -3.88
C LYS A 113 -0.59 -33.34 -2.99
N SER A 114 0.64 -33.42 -3.48
CA SER A 114 1.81 -33.80 -2.68
C SER A 114 2.70 -32.62 -2.28
N LYS A 115 2.45 -31.42 -2.83
CA LYS A 115 3.25 -30.22 -2.54
C LYS A 115 2.84 -29.57 -1.22
N GLN A 116 3.85 -29.11 -0.47
CA GLN A 116 3.65 -28.17 0.64
C GLN A 116 3.21 -26.81 0.08
N ILE A 117 2.31 -26.13 0.80
CA ILE A 117 1.79 -24.82 0.41
C ILE A 117 1.96 -23.86 1.57
N SER A 118 2.61 -22.72 1.36
CA SER A 118 2.76 -21.67 2.37
C SER A 118 2.48 -20.28 1.81
N LEU A 119 1.84 -19.45 2.61
CA LEU A 119 1.57 -18.05 2.32
C LEU A 119 2.47 -17.18 3.20
N SER A 120 3.19 -16.24 2.58
CA SER A 120 4.13 -15.34 3.25
C SER A 120 3.75 -13.88 3.03
N PHE A 121 4.01 -13.07 4.04
CA PHE A 121 3.76 -11.64 4.09
C PHE A 121 5.04 -10.92 4.53
N ASN A 122 5.51 -9.98 3.72
CA ASN A 122 6.71 -9.17 3.99
C ASN A 122 6.47 -7.69 3.65
N ASP A 123 7.44 -6.84 3.98
CA ASP A 123 7.41 -5.39 3.76
C ASP A 123 6.13 -4.77 4.37
N ALA A 124 6.02 -4.88 5.70
CA ALA A 124 4.84 -4.41 6.42
C ALA A 124 4.86 -2.89 6.51
N ARG A 125 3.81 -2.25 5.99
CA ARG A 125 3.56 -0.82 6.10
C ARG A 125 2.50 -0.58 7.16
N VAL A 126 2.92 0.00 8.28
CA VAL A 126 2.08 0.26 9.45
C VAL A 126 1.71 1.73 9.50
N SER A 127 0.42 2.04 9.58
CA SER A 127 -0.10 3.38 9.78
C SER A 127 -0.33 3.62 11.27
N TYR A 128 0.22 4.71 11.78
CA TYR A 128 0.06 5.13 13.17
C TYR A 128 -0.72 6.43 13.26
N LYS A 129 -1.49 6.54 14.34
CA LYS A 129 -2.05 7.81 14.79
C LYS A 129 -0.99 8.60 15.54
N GLY A 130 -0.84 9.87 15.18
CA GLY A 130 0.03 10.79 15.89
C GLY A 130 -0.43 11.05 17.33
N GLU A 131 0.54 11.24 18.21
CA GLU A 131 0.36 11.46 19.63
C GLU A 131 0.42 12.96 19.97
N LYS A 132 0.22 13.31 21.25
CA LYS A 132 0.14 14.73 21.68
C LYS A 132 1.44 15.52 21.44
N GLN A 133 2.56 14.81 21.37
CA GLN A 133 3.88 15.37 21.11
C GLN A 133 4.22 15.45 19.62
N ASP A 134 3.48 14.75 18.75
CA ASP A 134 3.74 14.72 17.30
C ASP A 134 3.16 15.98 16.64
N LYS A 135 3.77 17.12 16.95
CA LYS A 135 3.33 18.44 16.52
C LYS A 135 4.52 19.35 16.26
N VAL A 136 4.34 20.27 15.34
CA VAL A 136 5.39 21.14 14.83
C VAL A 136 4.88 22.58 14.81
N ARG A 137 5.69 23.50 15.32
CA ARG A 137 5.34 24.93 15.31
C ARG A 137 5.84 25.56 14.01
N LEU A 138 4.90 26.09 13.24
CA LEU A 138 5.18 26.88 12.04
C LEU A 138 5.15 28.35 12.45
N THR A 139 6.14 29.12 12.02
CA THR A 139 6.26 30.55 12.38
C THR A 139 6.61 31.39 11.18
N ASN A 140 6.19 32.66 11.18
CA ASN A 140 6.47 33.59 10.09
C ASN A 140 6.04 33.05 8.71
N ILE A 141 4.89 32.36 8.64
CA ILE A 141 4.31 31.85 7.40
C ILE A 141 4.12 33.02 6.43
N SER A 142 4.74 32.91 5.26
CA SER A 142 4.71 33.89 4.18
C SER A 142 4.68 33.19 2.83
N ASN A 143 4.67 33.95 1.74
CA ASN A 143 4.78 33.43 0.38
C ASN A 143 6.17 32.87 0.05
N GLU A 144 7.15 33.06 0.92
CA GLU A 144 8.48 32.46 0.80
C GLU A 144 8.52 31.12 1.55
N PRO A 145 9.02 30.04 0.92
CA PRO A 145 9.21 28.75 1.58
C PRO A 145 10.10 28.85 2.82
N ASN A 146 9.60 28.33 3.94
CA ASN A 146 10.37 28.12 5.16
C ASN A 146 10.48 26.63 5.44
N THR A 147 11.69 26.18 5.76
CA THR A 147 11.98 24.77 6.02
C THR A 147 12.42 24.58 7.47
N ILE A 148 11.89 23.55 8.11
CA ILE A 148 12.25 23.14 9.46
C ILE A 148 12.55 21.64 9.49
N HIS A 149 13.47 21.28 10.37
CA HIS A 149 13.84 19.90 10.64
C HIS A 149 13.26 19.49 11.99
N THR A 150 12.60 18.35 12.02
CA THR A 150 11.97 17.80 13.23
C THR A 150 12.13 16.29 13.25
N GLU A 151 11.67 15.66 14.32
CA GLU A 151 11.61 14.22 14.45
C GLU A 151 10.19 13.78 14.79
N ILE A 152 9.75 12.64 14.24
CA ILE A 152 8.52 11.95 14.63
C ILE A 152 8.89 10.51 14.96
N LYS A 153 8.67 10.09 16.21
CA LYS A 153 9.03 8.75 16.71
C LYS A 153 10.45 8.26 16.32
N GLY A 154 11.47 9.11 16.42
CA GLY A 154 12.84 8.71 16.03
C GLY A 154 13.18 8.89 14.56
N PHE A 155 12.22 9.24 13.69
CA PHE A 155 12.45 9.47 12.27
C PHE A 155 12.69 10.95 11.97
N PRO A 156 13.80 11.30 11.30
CA PRO A 156 14.04 12.68 10.89
C PRO A 156 13.09 13.08 9.76
N ILE A 157 12.49 14.26 9.88
CA ILE A 157 11.52 14.81 8.94
C ILE A 157 11.95 16.23 8.57
N GLU A 158 11.92 16.53 7.27
CA GLU A 158 11.97 17.89 6.77
C GLU A 158 10.54 18.35 6.47
N ILE A 159 10.18 19.55 6.93
CA ILE A 159 8.89 20.18 6.64
C ILE A 159 9.14 21.55 6.03
N THR A 160 8.72 21.74 4.79
CA THR A 160 8.71 23.01 4.08
C THR A 160 7.30 23.56 4.02
N TYR A 161 7.11 24.84 4.33
CA TYR A 161 5.78 25.46 4.38
C TYR A 161 5.79 26.90 3.88
N TYR A 162 4.68 27.29 3.24
CA TYR A 162 4.47 28.64 2.70
C TYR A 162 2.99 28.89 2.41
N SER A 163 2.61 30.16 2.33
CA SER A 163 1.31 30.60 1.86
C SER A 163 1.29 30.68 0.33
N LYS A 164 0.27 30.10 -0.30
CA LYS A 164 -0.03 30.26 -1.73
C LYS A 164 -1.40 30.92 -1.87
N GLY A 165 -1.41 32.24 -2.03
CA GLY A 165 -2.65 33.02 -1.93
C GLY A 165 -3.17 33.03 -0.50
N ASP A 166 -4.42 32.61 -0.30
CA ASP A 166 -5.05 32.49 1.02
C ASP A 166 -4.84 31.12 1.69
N ASP A 167 -4.15 30.20 1.01
CA ASP A 167 -3.98 28.81 1.44
C ASP A 167 -2.58 28.57 2.02
N LEU A 168 -2.47 27.67 2.99
CA LEU A 168 -1.19 27.16 3.49
C LEU A 168 -0.84 25.87 2.75
N VAL A 169 0.36 25.82 2.20
CA VAL A 169 0.97 24.60 1.65
C VAL A 169 2.00 24.09 2.63
N VAL A 170 1.96 22.79 2.90
CA VAL A 170 2.93 22.07 3.72
C VAL A 170 3.45 20.90 2.91
N GLU A 171 4.76 20.80 2.80
CA GLU A 171 5.49 19.73 2.14
C GLU A 171 6.29 19.04 3.24
N SER A 172 6.14 17.73 3.36
CA SER A 172 6.90 16.94 4.33
C SER A 172 7.63 15.81 3.64
N GLU A 173 8.87 15.57 4.01
CA GLU A 173 9.66 14.45 3.50
C GLU A 173 10.63 13.89 4.54
N SER A 174 11.21 12.73 4.25
CA SER A 174 12.25 12.13 5.07
C SER A 174 13.31 11.52 4.18
N ASN A 175 14.56 11.45 4.65
CA ASN A 175 15.59 10.64 3.99
C ASN A 175 15.68 9.22 4.58
N ASP A 176 14.97 8.95 5.68
CA ASP A 176 14.90 7.61 6.26
C ASP A 176 13.87 6.76 5.51
N LYS A 177 14.36 5.74 4.80
CA LYS A 177 13.52 4.83 4.01
C LYS A 177 12.57 3.97 4.84
N ARG A 178 12.80 3.87 6.16
CA ARG A 178 11.89 3.17 7.08
C ARG A 178 10.67 4.03 7.40
N PHE A 179 10.75 5.35 7.21
CA PHE A 179 9.59 6.23 7.35
C PHE A 179 8.80 6.25 6.05
N GLY A 180 7.52 5.88 6.10
CA GLY A 180 6.64 5.85 4.93
C GLY A 180 5.91 7.16 4.65
N GLY A 181 6.25 8.25 5.36
CA GLY A 181 5.68 9.57 5.17
C GLY A 181 4.56 9.92 6.14
N ILE A 182 4.36 11.22 6.34
CA ILE A 182 3.14 11.76 6.97
C ILE A 182 2.03 11.65 5.94
N THR A 183 0.93 10.98 6.29
CA THR A 183 -0.21 10.80 5.37
C THR A 183 -1.32 11.80 5.63
N GLN A 184 -1.38 12.34 6.86
CA GLN A 184 -2.38 13.33 7.22
C GLN A 184 -1.90 14.22 8.35
N SER A 185 -1.96 15.53 8.15
CA SER A 185 -1.81 16.53 9.21
C SER A 185 -3.12 17.24 9.51
N VAL A 186 -3.21 17.83 10.70
CA VAL A 186 -4.38 18.57 11.18
C VAL A 186 -3.96 19.84 11.91
N ILE A 187 -4.70 20.92 11.64
CA ILE A 187 -4.61 22.16 12.38
C ILE A 187 -5.80 22.22 13.33
N TYR A 188 -5.53 22.39 14.63
CA TYR A 188 -6.57 22.64 15.62
C TYR A 188 -6.74 24.15 15.79
N LYS A 189 -7.92 24.67 15.46
CA LYS A 189 -8.26 26.08 15.65
C LYS A 189 -9.54 26.17 16.47
N LYS A 190 -9.42 26.62 17.72
CA LYS A 190 -10.49 26.53 18.74
C LYS A 190 -10.95 25.06 18.84
N ASP A 191 -12.25 24.79 18.71
CA ASP A 191 -12.81 23.43 18.77
C ASP A 191 -12.95 22.75 17.40
N LYS A 192 -12.32 23.28 16.35
CA LYS A 192 -12.39 22.72 14.99
C LYS A 192 -11.09 22.05 14.58
N ARG A 193 -11.22 20.89 13.95
CA ARG A 193 -10.16 20.19 13.21
C ARG A 193 -10.20 20.65 11.76
N ILE A 194 -9.09 21.18 11.28
CA ILE A 194 -8.94 21.59 9.88
C ILE A 194 -7.94 20.61 9.25
N PHE A 195 -8.44 19.78 8.35
CA PHE A 195 -7.63 18.89 7.53
C PHE A 195 -7.29 19.56 6.21
N ALA A 196 -6.20 19.11 5.57
CA ALA A 196 -5.87 19.52 4.23
C ALA A 196 -7.03 19.21 3.26
N ASP A 197 -7.32 20.18 2.39
CA ASP A 197 -8.31 20.08 1.31
C ASP A 197 -7.77 19.25 0.15
N LYS A 198 -6.46 19.33 -0.09
CA LYS A 198 -5.75 18.54 -1.10
C LYS A 198 -4.51 17.89 -0.51
N ARG A 199 -4.21 16.70 -1.02
CA ARG A 199 -3.01 15.92 -0.71
C ARG A 199 -2.43 15.42 -2.03
N SER A 200 -1.11 15.44 -2.19
CA SER A 200 -0.45 14.67 -3.25
C SER A 200 -0.64 13.17 -2.98
N GLU A 201 -0.58 12.36 -4.04
CA GLU A 201 -0.71 10.89 -3.90
C GLU A 201 0.62 10.22 -3.54
N ASP A 202 1.72 10.98 -3.46
CA ASP A 202 3.07 10.44 -3.32
C ASP A 202 3.25 9.64 -2.01
N GLY A 203 2.67 10.13 -0.91
CA GLY A 203 2.61 9.46 0.37
C GLY A 203 1.78 8.17 0.36
N LEU A 204 1.02 7.86 -0.69
CA LEU A 204 0.34 6.57 -0.86
C LEU A 204 1.21 5.58 -1.67
N HIS A 205 2.06 6.08 -2.58
CA HIS A 205 2.80 5.30 -3.57
C HIS A 205 4.26 5.02 -3.20
N ARG A 206 4.52 4.68 -1.93
CA ARG A 206 5.84 4.33 -1.38
C ARG A 206 6.88 5.45 -1.32
N HIS A 207 6.51 6.69 -1.62
CA HIS A 207 7.36 7.83 -1.34
C HIS A 207 7.05 8.35 0.07
N ASN A 208 8.07 8.88 0.73
CA ASN A 208 7.95 9.44 2.06
C ASN A 208 7.75 10.97 2.03
N ASN A 209 7.54 11.52 0.83
CA ASN A 209 7.16 12.90 0.61
C ASN A 209 5.63 13.04 0.51
N GLN A 210 5.11 14.17 0.95
CA GLN A 210 3.70 14.49 0.92
C GLN A 210 3.52 15.99 0.81
N VAL A 211 2.66 16.45 -0.09
CA VAL A 211 2.20 17.84 -0.14
C VAL A 211 0.76 17.90 0.36
N GLU A 212 0.49 18.74 1.35
CA GLU A 212 -0.82 19.01 1.92
C GLU A 212 -1.17 20.49 1.74
N THR A 213 -2.37 20.80 1.23
CA THR A 213 -2.86 22.19 1.10
C THR A 213 -4.06 22.42 2.02
N PHE A 214 -3.94 23.38 2.92
CA PHE A 214 -4.98 23.81 3.86
C PHE A 214 -5.60 25.12 3.38
N LYS A 215 -6.91 25.09 3.10
CA LYS A 215 -7.60 26.26 2.56
C LYS A 215 -7.80 27.37 3.60
N ASN A 216 -7.68 28.62 3.16
CA ASN A 216 -8.01 29.82 3.93
C ASN A 216 -7.28 29.93 5.29
N ILE A 217 -6.00 29.56 5.32
CA ILE A 217 -5.14 29.67 6.51
C ILE A 217 -4.28 30.93 6.39
N LYS A 218 -4.71 31.99 7.08
CA LYS A 218 -4.03 33.30 7.09
C LYS A 218 -3.19 33.56 8.34
N ASP A 219 -3.13 32.57 9.24
CA ASP A 219 -2.34 32.68 10.47
C ASP A 219 -0.85 32.71 10.12
N LYS A 220 -0.09 33.64 10.69
CA LYS A 220 1.37 33.72 10.49
C LYS A 220 2.13 32.69 11.33
N ASP A 221 1.55 32.30 12.45
CA ASP A 221 2.09 31.29 13.35
C ASP A 221 0.99 30.29 13.71
N LEU A 222 1.30 29.00 13.65
CA LEU A 222 0.38 27.95 14.08
C LEU A 222 1.10 26.68 14.50
N THR A 223 0.35 25.74 15.06
CA THR A 223 0.84 24.39 15.34
C THR A 223 0.20 23.40 14.36
N LEU A 224 1.03 22.77 13.55
CA LEU A 224 0.67 21.63 12.72
C LEU A 224 0.76 20.37 13.58
N ASN A 225 -0.28 19.55 13.59
CA ASN A 225 -0.29 18.30 14.34
C ASN A 225 -0.29 17.15 13.34
N ILE A 226 0.60 16.20 13.53
CA ILE A 226 0.67 15.02 12.69
C ILE A 226 -0.47 14.10 13.14
N PHE A 227 -1.41 13.83 12.25
CA PHE A 227 -2.60 13.04 12.57
C PHE A 227 -2.39 11.57 12.23
N LEU A 228 -1.84 11.28 11.04
CA LEU A 228 -1.46 9.95 10.60
C LEU A 228 -0.11 9.99 9.88
N PHE A 229 0.69 8.96 10.10
CA PHE A 229 1.92 8.71 9.37
C PHE A 229 2.11 7.19 9.19
N THR A 230 3.01 6.79 8.30
CA THR A 230 3.31 5.37 8.08
C THR A 230 4.78 5.07 8.30
N VAL A 231 5.07 3.83 8.71
CA VAL A 231 6.41 3.29 8.93
C VAL A 231 6.48 1.91 8.30
N TYR A 232 7.63 1.57 7.72
CA TYR A 232 7.97 0.23 7.27
C TYR A 232 8.63 -0.54 8.40
N GLU A 233 8.09 -1.72 8.71
CA GLU A 233 8.54 -2.55 9.80
C GLU A 233 8.76 -4.00 9.37
N GLU A 234 9.76 -4.63 9.97
CA GLU A 234 10.03 -6.06 9.81
C GLU A 234 9.03 -6.88 10.62
N ARG A 235 7.86 -7.14 10.05
CA ARG A 235 6.82 -8.02 10.62
C ARG A 235 6.56 -9.26 9.74
N PRO A 236 7.59 -10.01 9.32
CA PRO A 236 7.42 -11.11 8.38
C PRO A 236 6.51 -12.19 8.98
N LYS A 237 5.60 -12.71 8.16
CA LYS A 237 4.70 -13.78 8.59
C LYS A 237 4.59 -14.85 7.52
N THR A 238 4.83 -16.10 7.91
CA THR A 238 4.67 -17.26 7.03
C THR A 238 3.68 -18.24 7.66
N VAL A 239 2.71 -18.68 6.88
CA VAL A 239 1.67 -19.62 7.29
C VAL A 239 1.68 -20.82 6.37
N ILE A 240 1.98 -21.99 6.92
CA ILE A 240 1.86 -23.27 6.21
C ILE A 240 0.36 -23.59 6.09
N LEU A 241 -0.14 -23.66 4.85
CA LEU A 241 -1.52 -24.00 4.52
C LEU A 241 -1.74 -25.51 4.41
N LYS A 242 -0.72 -26.23 3.92
CA LYS A 242 -0.70 -27.67 3.72
C LYS A 242 0.74 -28.18 3.79
#